data_AF-A0A8X7RUA6-F1
#
_entry.id   AF-A0A8X7RUA6-F1
#
_cell.length_a   1.000
_cell.length_b   1.000
_cell.length_c   1.000
_cell.angle_alpha   90.00
_cell.angle_beta   90.00
_cell.angle_gamma   90.00
#
_symmetry.space_group_name_H-M   'P 1'
#
loop_
_entity.id
_entity.type
_entity.pdbx_description
1 polymer ?
#
loop_
_entity_poly.entity_id
_entity_poly.type
_entity_poly.pdbx_seq_one_letter_code
_entity_poly.pdbx_strand_id
1 'polypeptide(L)'
;MTRIITHFAIVLFCFFLFSLQTISQSAQMSSGCDQVPDNFNKSSSYQSNIETVLSTLRDRSAHGSYANATAGLSPNTVYGMFLCRGDISRASCSNCVHSATLSIFSEFSSSGSPKVSNQTLSGKINELIPRACFSSPIPYFVEDQEHVTQVESSYDLKAIVQCSPDLDPRNCTACLRLAAQFLYDGCGLASLELAQIYYPKCLVNYKISASQSLRVING
;
A
#
# COMPACT_ATOMS: atom_id res chain seq x y z
N MET A 1 22.52 8.21 -48.99
CA MET A 1 22.82 7.24 -47.90
C MET A 1 22.66 7.84 -46.51
N THR A 2 23.25 9.01 -46.21
CA THR A 2 23.14 9.71 -44.91
C THR A 2 21.72 10.06 -44.45
N ARG A 3 20.79 10.37 -45.37
CA ARG A 3 19.38 10.66 -45.04
C ARG A 3 18.58 9.41 -44.60
N ILE A 4 18.97 8.22 -45.04
CA ILE A 4 18.29 6.97 -44.69
C ILE A 4 18.74 6.51 -43.29
N ILE A 5 20.04 6.68 -43.00
CA ILE A 5 20.63 6.34 -41.69
C ILE A 5 20.03 7.21 -40.58
N THR A 6 19.79 8.51 -40.86
CA THR A 6 19.18 9.43 -39.89
C THR A 6 17.71 9.10 -39.61
N HIS A 7 16.91 8.74 -40.61
CA HIS A 7 15.54 8.27 -40.40
C HIS A 7 15.49 6.96 -39.59
N PHE A 8 16.39 6.01 -39.89
CA PHE A 8 16.46 4.74 -39.15
C PHE A 8 16.85 4.96 -37.68
N ALA A 9 17.79 5.87 -37.43
CA ALA A 9 18.20 6.24 -36.08
C ALA A 9 17.07 6.93 -35.28
N ILE A 10 16.28 7.80 -35.92
CA ILE A 10 15.12 8.46 -35.28
C ILE A 10 14.04 7.44 -34.94
N VAL A 11 13.72 6.52 -35.85
CA VAL A 11 12.71 5.47 -35.61
C VAL A 11 13.14 4.55 -34.47
N LEU A 12 14.40 4.14 -34.42
CA LEU A 12 14.97 3.35 -33.33
C LEU A 12 14.93 4.10 -31.98
N PHE A 13 15.23 5.40 -32.00
CA PHE A 13 15.16 6.25 -30.80
C PHE A 13 13.71 6.42 -30.30
N CYS A 14 12.75 6.63 -31.20
CA CYS A 14 11.32 6.71 -30.85
C CYS A 14 10.79 5.38 -30.31
N PHE A 15 11.21 4.24 -30.87
CA PHE A 15 10.83 2.91 -30.37
C PHE A 15 11.42 2.65 -28.97
N PHE A 16 12.65 3.11 -28.72
CA PHE A 16 13.29 3.06 -27.40
C PHE A 16 12.55 3.93 -26.37
N LEU A 17 12.14 5.16 -26.73
CA LEU A 17 11.33 6.02 -25.86
C LEU A 17 9.92 5.46 -25.57
N PHE A 18 9.30 4.80 -26.55
CA PHE A 18 7.99 4.15 -26.37
C PHE A 18 8.10 2.94 -25.43
N SER A 19 9.24 2.24 -25.45
CA SER A 19 9.53 1.11 -24.56
C SER A 19 9.79 1.53 -23.10
N LEU A 20 10.08 2.81 -22.84
CA LEU A 20 10.28 3.34 -21.47
C LEU A 20 8.96 3.64 -20.73
N GLN A 21 7.79 3.52 -21.38
CA GLN A 21 6.51 3.53 -20.67
C GLN A 21 6.28 2.18 -19.99
N THR A 22 7.00 1.97 -18.89
CA THR A 22 6.76 0.86 -17.98
C THR A 22 5.37 1.04 -17.35
N ILE A 23 4.55 0.03 -17.62
CA ILE A 23 3.45 -0.50 -16.82
C ILE A 23 3.46 0.06 -15.37
N SER A 24 2.63 1.06 -15.11
CA SER A 24 2.21 1.39 -13.74
C SER A 24 1.15 0.38 -13.32
N GLN A 25 1.56 -0.84 -12.96
CA GLN A 25 0.66 -1.81 -12.33
C GLN A 25 0.51 -1.44 -10.86
N SER A 26 -0.69 -1.02 -10.46
CA SER A 26 -1.09 -1.05 -9.06
C SER A 26 -1.12 -2.51 -8.63
N ALA A 27 -0.06 -2.98 -7.98
CA ALA A 27 -0.09 -4.24 -7.24
C ALA A 27 -1.05 -4.05 -6.05
N GLN A 28 -2.34 -4.34 -6.28
CA GLN A 28 -3.31 -4.44 -5.20
C GLN A 28 -3.08 -5.78 -4.50
N MET A 29 -2.32 -5.74 -3.41
CA MET A 29 -2.09 -6.87 -2.52
C MET A 29 -3.06 -6.74 -1.34
N SER A 30 -4.03 -7.67 -1.26
CA SER A 30 -4.89 -7.85 -0.10
C SER A 30 -4.51 -9.16 0.58
N SER A 31 -4.04 -9.09 1.83
CA SER A 31 -3.94 -10.25 2.71
C SER A 31 -5.06 -10.14 3.73
N GLY A 32 -6.22 -10.70 3.42
CA GLY A 32 -7.36 -10.78 4.32
C GLY A 32 -7.42 -12.16 4.97
N CYS A 33 -6.98 -12.28 6.21
CA CYS A 33 -7.47 -13.33 7.11
C CYS A 33 -8.78 -12.84 7.71
N ASP A 34 -9.87 -12.85 6.93
CA ASP A 34 -11.23 -12.79 7.46
C ASP A 34 -12.11 -13.69 6.60
N GLN A 35 -12.65 -14.74 7.22
CA GLN A 35 -13.74 -15.51 6.64
C GLN A 35 -14.98 -14.63 6.74
N VAL A 36 -15.41 -13.99 5.65
CA VAL A 36 -16.67 -13.26 5.62
C VAL A 36 -17.81 -14.28 5.81
N PRO A 37 -18.62 -14.18 6.87
CA PRO A 37 -19.75 -15.08 7.05
C PRO A 37 -20.77 -14.85 5.93
N ASP A 38 -21.02 -15.91 5.17
CA ASP A 38 -21.75 -15.92 3.90
C ASP A 38 -23.28 -15.76 4.04
N ASN A 39 -23.74 -15.09 5.10
CA ASN A 39 -25.14 -15.10 5.49
C ASN A 39 -25.68 -13.73 5.95
N PHE A 40 -25.16 -12.64 5.38
CA PHE A 40 -25.86 -11.36 5.45
C PHE A 40 -26.96 -11.33 4.39
N ASN A 41 -28.21 -11.42 4.83
CA ASN A 41 -29.38 -11.20 3.99
C ASN A 41 -29.34 -9.75 3.47
N LYS A 42 -28.80 -9.56 2.26
CA LYS A 42 -28.66 -8.25 1.59
C LYS A 42 -30.06 -7.73 1.25
N SER A 43 -30.68 -7.00 2.17
CA SER A 43 -31.88 -6.24 1.83
C SER A 43 -31.55 -5.28 0.66
N SER A 44 -32.53 -5.02 -0.22
CA SER A 44 -32.33 -4.06 -1.32
C SER A 44 -31.90 -2.68 -0.81
N SER A 45 -32.36 -2.30 0.40
CA SER A 45 -31.93 -1.08 1.08
C SER A 45 -30.46 -1.09 1.51
N TYR A 46 -29.92 -2.23 1.98
CA TYR A 46 -28.51 -2.34 2.37
C TYR A 46 -27.59 -2.19 1.15
N GLN A 47 -27.94 -2.85 0.04
CA GLN A 47 -27.19 -2.74 -1.21
C GLN A 47 -27.19 -1.29 -1.76
N SER A 48 -28.35 -0.62 -1.75
CA SER A 48 -28.45 0.80 -2.14
C SER A 48 -27.63 1.72 -1.23
N ASN A 49 -27.55 1.42 0.07
CA ASN A 49 -26.70 2.15 1.00
C ASN A 49 -25.20 1.93 0.72
N ILE A 50 -24.78 0.72 0.31
CA ILE A 50 -23.41 0.46 -0.17
C ILE A 50 -23.11 1.34 -1.38
N GLU A 51 -23.95 1.32 -2.40
CA GLU A 51 -23.75 2.12 -3.62
C GLU A 51 -23.67 3.61 -3.34
N THR A 52 -24.51 4.10 -2.42
CA THR A 52 -24.49 5.50 -1.96
C THR A 52 -23.16 5.85 -1.28
N VAL A 53 -22.67 4.98 -0.39
CA VAL A 53 -21.38 5.15 0.28
C VAL A 53 -20.24 5.15 -0.74
N LEU A 54 -20.20 4.16 -1.64
CA LEU A 54 -19.14 4.05 -2.66
C LEU A 54 -19.12 5.25 -3.60
N SER A 55 -20.28 5.72 -4.05
CA SER A 55 -20.40 6.93 -4.87
C SER A 55 -19.89 8.17 -4.13
N THR A 56 -20.29 8.35 -2.87
CA THR A 56 -19.87 9.49 -2.06
C THR A 56 -18.35 9.51 -1.85
N LEU A 57 -17.75 8.35 -1.57
CA LEU A 57 -16.30 8.23 -1.38
C LEU A 57 -15.52 8.53 -2.66
N ARG A 58 -16.02 8.04 -3.80
CA ARG A 58 -15.48 8.34 -5.12
C ARG A 58 -15.44 9.84 -5.38
N ASP A 59 -16.56 10.53 -5.16
CA ASP A 59 -16.64 11.97 -5.42
C ASP A 59 -15.72 12.77 -4.46
N ARG A 60 -15.64 12.37 -3.18
CA ARG A 60 -14.73 12.99 -2.19
C ARG A 60 -13.25 12.77 -2.51
N SER A 61 -12.89 11.70 -3.21
CA SER A 61 -11.49 11.40 -3.59
C SER A 61 -10.88 12.43 -4.55
N ALA A 62 -11.72 13.17 -5.28
CA ALA A 62 -11.24 14.27 -6.12
C ALA A 62 -10.66 15.44 -5.30
N HIS A 63 -11.04 15.54 -4.03
CA HIS A 63 -10.77 16.70 -3.18
C HIS A 63 -9.85 16.40 -1.99
N GLY A 64 -9.62 15.14 -1.65
CA GLY A 64 -8.80 14.76 -0.50
C GLY A 64 -8.22 13.35 -0.62
N SER A 65 -7.22 13.07 0.22
CA SER A 65 -6.58 11.76 0.35
C SER A 65 -7.24 10.86 1.40
N TYR A 66 -8.28 11.36 2.08
CA TYR A 66 -9.06 10.63 3.06
C TYR A 66 -10.48 11.19 3.13
N ALA A 67 -11.47 10.30 3.22
CA ALA A 67 -12.80 10.65 3.68
C ALA A 67 -13.54 9.41 4.22
N ASN A 68 -14.53 9.66 5.07
CA ASN A 68 -15.53 8.69 5.47
C ASN A 68 -16.87 8.99 4.78
N ALA A 69 -17.79 8.03 4.78
CA ALA A 69 -19.16 8.20 4.38
C ALA A 69 -20.05 7.21 5.13
N THR A 70 -21.30 7.59 5.36
CA THR A 70 -22.31 6.76 6.00
C THR A 70 -23.62 6.92 5.25
N ALA A 71 -24.33 5.83 5.03
CA ALA A 71 -25.66 5.86 4.43
C ALA A 71 -26.59 4.86 5.12
N GLY A 72 -27.88 5.17 5.09
CA GLY A 72 -28.92 4.33 5.68
C GLY A 72 -29.16 4.58 7.17
N LEU A 73 -30.16 3.87 7.68
CA LEU A 73 -30.57 3.84 9.09
C LEU A 73 -30.55 2.40 9.59
N SER A 74 -30.51 2.21 10.91
CA SER A 74 -30.55 0.89 11.53
C SER A 74 -31.77 0.10 11.03
N PRO A 75 -31.64 -1.18 10.64
CA PRO A 75 -30.45 -2.03 10.74
C PRO A 75 -29.53 -2.01 9.50
N ASN A 76 -29.87 -1.26 8.45
CA ASN A 76 -29.19 -1.29 7.15
C ASN A 76 -28.12 -0.18 6.99
N THR A 77 -27.61 0.37 8.09
CA THR A 77 -26.58 1.42 8.02
C THR A 77 -25.28 0.87 7.47
N VAL A 78 -24.70 1.56 6.50
CA VAL A 78 -23.40 1.23 5.90
C VAL A 78 -22.41 2.33 6.25
N TYR A 79 -21.23 1.94 6.71
CA TYR A 79 -20.10 2.81 6.96
C TYR A 79 -18.99 2.46 5.97
N GLY A 80 -18.36 3.47 5.39
CA GLY A 80 -17.22 3.28 4.50
C GLY A 80 -16.22 4.41 4.62
N MET A 81 -14.99 4.13 4.19
CA MET A 81 -13.94 5.14 4.09
C MET A 81 -12.92 4.78 3.03
N PHE A 82 -12.20 5.78 2.55
CA PHE A 82 -10.97 5.58 1.78
C PHE A 82 -9.81 6.30 2.45
N LEU A 83 -8.61 5.76 2.25
CA LEU A 83 -7.35 6.37 2.64
C LEU A 83 -6.34 6.10 1.52
N CYS A 84 -5.84 7.16 0.91
CA CYS A 84 -4.79 7.10 -0.09
C CYS A 84 -3.41 7.14 0.56
N ARG A 85 -2.41 6.58 -0.13
CA ARG A 85 -1.01 6.67 0.30
C ARG A 85 -0.56 8.14 0.39
N GLY A 86 0.27 8.48 1.35
CA GLY A 86 0.60 9.89 1.65
C GLY A 86 1.47 10.60 0.59
N ASP A 87 2.12 9.85 -0.28
CA ASP A 87 3.09 10.30 -1.31
C ASP A 87 2.51 10.39 -2.73
N ILE A 88 1.24 10.01 -2.95
CA ILE A 88 0.64 10.01 -4.29
C ILE A 88 -0.16 11.30 -4.56
N SER A 89 -0.23 11.68 -5.83
CA SER A 89 -1.00 12.84 -6.26
C SER A 89 -2.51 12.65 -6.02
N ARG A 90 -3.27 13.75 -5.92
CA ARG A 90 -4.75 13.71 -5.84
C ARG A 90 -5.40 12.97 -7.00
N ALA A 91 -4.86 13.13 -8.22
CA ALA A 91 -5.37 12.41 -9.39
C ALA A 91 -5.12 10.91 -9.29
N SER A 92 -3.92 10.51 -8.86
CA SER A 92 -3.57 9.10 -8.62
C SER A 92 -4.43 8.49 -7.50
N CYS A 93 -4.66 9.25 -6.43
CA CYS A 93 -5.55 8.87 -5.33
C CYS A 93 -6.99 8.65 -5.82
N SER A 94 -7.55 9.62 -6.54
CA SER A 94 -8.90 9.53 -7.09
C SER A 94 -9.05 8.30 -8.00
N ASN A 95 -8.13 8.09 -8.94
CA ASN A 95 -8.15 6.91 -9.80
C ASN A 95 -8.10 5.60 -9.00
N CYS A 96 -7.26 5.53 -7.95
CA CYS A 96 -7.18 4.35 -7.09
C CYS A 96 -8.50 4.08 -6.35
N VAL A 97 -9.14 5.12 -5.79
CA VAL A 97 -10.44 4.99 -5.13
C VAL A 97 -11.51 4.53 -6.12
N HIS A 98 -11.55 5.11 -7.32
CA HIS A 98 -12.47 4.68 -8.37
C HIS A 98 -12.30 3.18 -8.69
N SER A 99 -11.08 2.74 -8.99
CA SER A 99 -10.80 1.33 -9.27
C SER A 99 -11.18 0.43 -8.10
N ALA A 100 -10.84 0.80 -6.87
CA ALA A 100 -11.19 0.04 -5.67
C ALA A 100 -12.72 -0.10 -5.51
N THR A 101 -13.50 0.95 -5.75
CA THR A 101 -14.97 0.86 -5.66
C THR A 101 -15.59 -0.09 -6.67
N LEU A 102 -14.96 -0.26 -7.84
CA LEU A 102 -15.39 -1.23 -8.85
C LEU A 102 -15.01 -2.66 -8.46
N SER A 103 -13.85 -2.84 -7.83
CA SER A 103 -13.36 -4.15 -7.40
C SER A 103 -14.06 -4.73 -6.17
N ILE A 104 -14.83 -3.93 -5.42
CA ILE A 104 -15.62 -4.42 -4.25
C ILE A 104 -16.63 -5.50 -4.64
N PHE A 105 -17.04 -5.55 -5.91
CA PHE A 105 -17.95 -6.57 -6.44
C PHE A 105 -17.22 -7.73 -7.14
N SER A 106 -15.88 -7.81 -7.05
CA SER A 106 -15.05 -8.87 -7.64
C SER A 106 -14.18 -9.55 -6.57
N GLU A 107 -14.20 -10.88 -6.51
CA GLU A 107 -13.38 -11.69 -5.58
C GLU A 107 -11.96 -11.92 -6.12
N PHE A 108 -10.95 -11.94 -5.23
CA PHE A 108 -9.59 -12.39 -5.53
C PHE A 108 -8.94 -13.17 -4.38
N SER A 109 -8.17 -14.21 -4.74
CA SER A 109 -7.43 -15.10 -3.84
C SER A 109 -5.91 -14.89 -3.99
N SER A 110 -5.16 -14.84 -2.88
CA SER A 110 -3.70 -14.70 -2.86
C SER A 110 -2.96 -16.02 -2.58
N SER A 111 -1.88 -16.28 -3.31
CA SER A 111 -0.93 -17.39 -3.10
C SER A 111 0.36 -16.91 -2.41
N GLY A 112 0.88 -17.71 -1.45
CA GLY A 112 2.05 -17.36 -0.62
C GLY A 112 3.40 -17.90 -1.13
N SER A 113 4.52 -17.35 -0.63
CA SER A 113 5.92 -17.81 -0.83
C SER A 113 6.92 -17.22 0.27
N PRO A 114 8.26 -17.52 0.34
CA PRO A 114 9.13 -17.73 1.56
C PRO A 114 10.36 -16.74 1.68
N LYS A 115 11.56 -16.98 2.30
CA LYS A 115 11.95 -16.95 3.74
C LYS A 115 13.09 -15.84 4.07
N VAL A 116 13.12 -14.93 5.11
CA VAL A 116 14.18 -13.90 5.53
C VAL A 116 14.19 -13.43 7.05
N SER A 117 15.33 -13.02 7.67
CA SER A 117 15.59 -12.71 9.13
C SER A 117 14.94 -11.43 9.79
N ASN A 118 14.61 -11.51 11.10
CA ASN A 118 13.64 -10.68 11.88
C ASN A 118 14.19 -9.38 12.57
N GLN A 119 15.44 -9.34 13.03
CA GLN A 119 15.88 -8.30 14.01
C GLN A 119 15.99 -6.86 13.45
N THR A 120 16.55 -6.66 12.25
CA THR A 120 16.74 -5.33 11.65
C THR A 120 15.41 -4.64 11.31
N LEU A 121 14.43 -5.42 10.84
CA LEU A 121 13.11 -4.93 10.48
C LEU A 121 12.34 -4.37 11.69
N SER A 122 12.46 -5.04 12.84
CA SER A 122 11.79 -4.63 14.08
C SER A 122 12.26 -3.28 14.61
N GLY A 123 13.57 -3.02 14.56
CA GLY A 123 14.14 -1.73 14.95
C GLY A 123 13.64 -0.60 14.04
N LYS A 124 13.64 -0.86 12.73
CA LYS A 124 13.24 0.13 11.73
C LYS A 124 11.80 0.59 11.90
N ILE A 125 10.84 -0.34 11.96
CA ILE A 125 9.41 -0.01 12.08
C ILE A 125 9.13 0.79 13.36
N ASN A 126 9.74 0.40 14.48
CA ASN A 126 9.54 1.11 15.76
C ASN A 126 10.01 2.57 15.73
N GLU A 127 11.05 2.88 14.94
CA GLU A 127 11.51 4.25 14.72
C GLU A 127 10.53 5.07 13.87
N LEU A 128 9.87 4.44 12.88
CA LEU A 128 8.94 5.14 11.97
C LEU A 128 7.65 5.57 12.66
N ILE A 129 7.16 4.77 13.64
CA ILE A 129 5.90 5.01 14.35
C ILE A 129 5.79 6.44 14.91
N PRO A 130 6.70 6.92 15.79
CA PRO A 130 6.58 8.28 16.33
C PRO A 130 6.62 9.34 15.24
N ARG A 131 7.40 9.14 14.17
CA ARG A 131 7.47 10.10 13.05
C ARG A 131 6.12 10.20 12.32
N ALA A 132 5.40 9.08 12.18
CA ALA A 132 4.08 9.03 11.56
C ALA A 132 2.91 9.38 12.50
N CYS A 133 3.15 9.57 13.80
CA CYS A 133 2.14 10.00 14.75
C CYS A 133 2.25 11.48 15.10
N PHE A 134 3.43 12.09 14.89
CA PHE A 134 3.76 13.42 15.41
C PHE A 134 4.32 14.42 14.37
N SER A 135 4.32 14.10 13.06
CA SER A 135 4.79 15.03 12.00
C SER A 135 3.67 15.92 11.42
N SER A 136 4.02 17.02 10.74
CA SER A 136 3.10 17.93 10.02
C SER A 136 3.83 18.43 8.76
N PRO A 137 3.25 18.47 7.53
CA PRO A 137 1.84 18.68 7.18
C PRO A 137 1.10 17.48 6.53
N ILE A 138 1.71 16.29 6.51
CA ILE A 138 1.06 15.01 6.13
C ILE A 138 1.22 14.06 7.32
N PRO A 139 0.39 14.19 8.39
CA PRO A 139 0.78 13.75 9.72
C PRO A 139 0.81 12.25 9.95
N TYR A 140 0.41 11.45 8.97
CA TYR A 140 0.01 10.07 9.18
C TYR A 140 0.65 9.09 8.21
N PHE A 141 1.69 9.49 7.48
CA PHE A 141 2.41 8.62 6.55
C PHE A 141 3.91 8.87 6.67
N VAL A 142 4.67 7.79 6.85
CA VAL A 142 6.13 7.84 6.81
C VAL A 142 6.63 6.67 5.97
N GLU A 143 7.47 7.01 5.00
CA GLU A 143 8.25 6.07 4.22
C GLU A 143 9.73 6.28 4.57
N ASP A 144 10.48 5.20 4.73
CA ASP A 144 11.91 5.21 4.97
C ASP A 144 12.59 4.09 4.18
N GLN A 145 13.79 4.37 3.69
CA GLN A 145 14.60 3.40 2.96
C GLN A 145 16.02 3.41 3.53
N GLU A 146 16.53 2.21 3.83
CA GLU A 146 17.86 2.00 4.38
C GLU A 146 18.60 0.94 3.59
N HIS A 147 19.87 1.21 3.30
CA HIS A 147 20.78 0.22 2.74
C HIS A 147 21.46 -0.54 3.88
N VAL A 148 21.20 -1.84 3.97
CA VAL A 148 21.74 -2.71 5.03
C VAL A 148 22.84 -3.58 4.47
N THR A 149 24.03 -3.47 5.07
CA THR A 149 25.20 -4.31 4.74
C THR A 149 25.42 -5.35 5.82
N GLN A 150 25.45 -6.63 5.46
CA GLN A 150 25.88 -7.75 6.28
C GLN A 150 27.15 -8.37 5.69
N VAL A 151 27.82 -9.23 6.48
CA VAL A 151 29.14 -9.80 6.14
C VAL A 151 29.17 -10.49 4.77
N GLU A 152 28.06 -11.06 4.30
CA GLU A 152 27.96 -11.81 3.03
C GLU A 152 26.87 -11.28 2.07
N SER A 153 26.15 -10.21 2.41
CA SER A 153 25.06 -9.69 1.57
C SER A 153 24.77 -8.22 1.84
N SER A 154 24.15 -7.56 0.86
CA SER A 154 23.57 -6.22 1.06
C SER A 154 22.17 -6.17 0.48
N TYR A 155 21.28 -5.45 1.14
CA TYR A 155 19.90 -5.30 0.72
C TYR A 155 19.37 -3.91 1.06
N ASP A 156 18.43 -3.44 0.26
CA ASP A 156 17.66 -2.24 0.54
C ASP A 156 16.38 -2.64 1.28
N LEU A 157 16.20 -2.09 2.47
CA LEU A 157 14.99 -2.21 3.26
C LEU A 157 14.17 -0.94 3.10
N LYS A 158 12.99 -1.07 2.49
CA LYS A 158 11.98 -0.02 2.40
C LYS A 158 10.85 -0.34 3.38
N ALA A 159 10.50 0.60 4.25
CA ALA A 159 9.42 0.44 5.21
C ALA A 159 8.46 1.63 5.15
N ILE A 160 7.17 1.34 5.28
CA ILE A 160 6.08 2.32 5.23
C ILE A 160 5.16 2.08 6.43
N VAL A 161 4.84 3.14 7.14
CA VAL A 161 3.79 3.14 8.16
C VAL A 161 2.78 4.24 7.86
N GLN A 162 1.50 3.94 8.04
CA GLN A 162 0.44 4.91 7.80
C GLN A 162 -0.72 4.76 8.79
N CYS A 163 -1.30 5.87 9.23
CA CYS A 163 -2.54 5.92 10.00
C CYS A 163 -3.65 6.64 9.23
N SER A 164 -4.90 6.39 9.62
CA SER A 164 -6.00 7.20 9.17
C SER A 164 -6.00 8.56 9.90
N PRO A 165 -6.27 9.67 9.19
CA PRO A 165 -6.26 11.00 9.79
C PRO A 165 -7.27 11.25 10.91
N ASP A 166 -8.26 10.37 11.10
CA ASP A 166 -9.21 10.44 12.21
C ASP A 166 -8.64 9.95 13.56
N LEU A 167 -7.47 9.31 13.57
CA LEU A 167 -6.81 8.93 14.81
C LEU A 167 -6.00 10.09 15.39
N ASP A 168 -6.16 10.32 16.70
CA ASP A 168 -5.19 11.13 17.45
C ASP A 168 -3.83 10.42 17.53
N PRO A 169 -2.74 11.14 17.87
CA PRO A 169 -1.40 10.56 17.92
C PRO A 169 -1.24 9.34 18.84
N ARG A 170 -1.97 9.28 19.97
CA ARG A 170 -1.89 8.13 20.91
C ARG A 170 -2.57 6.91 20.30
N ASN A 171 -3.75 7.10 19.73
CA ASN A 171 -4.50 6.03 19.08
C ASN A 171 -3.81 5.55 17.79
N CYS A 172 -3.17 6.43 17.04
CA CYS A 172 -2.32 6.06 15.91
C CYS A 172 -1.10 5.24 16.36
N THR A 173 -0.41 5.67 17.44
CA THR A 173 0.72 4.92 18.01
C THR A 173 0.28 3.51 18.44
N ALA A 174 -0.85 3.40 19.14
CA ALA A 174 -1.39 2.12 19.58
C ALA A 174 -1.73 1.22 18.38
N CYS A 175 -2.41 1.76 17.36
CA CYS A 175 -2.77 1.02 16.15
C CYS A 175 -1.52 0.48 15.45
N LEU A 176 -0.52 1.33 15.18
CA LEU A 176 0.71 0.91 14.49
C LEU A 176 1.52 -0.09 15.31
N ARG A 177 1.53 0.03 16.64
CA ARG A 177 2.18 -0.97 17.51
C ARG A 177 1.46 -2.32 17.46
N LEU A 178 0.13 -2.34 17.47
CA LEU A 178 -0.63 -3.58 17.32
C LEU A 178 -0.44 -4.20 15.93
N ALA A 179 -0.43 -3.39 14.87
CA ALA A 179 -0.15 -3.86 13.51
C ALA A 179 1.29 -4.37 13.38
N ALA A 180 2.27 -3.72 14.01
CA ALA A 180 3.65 -4.17 14.05
C ALA A 180 3.81 -5.43 14.92
N GLN A 181 3.13 -5.54 16.07
CA GLN A 181 3.09 -6.75 16.87
C GLN A 181 2.46 -7.90 16.09
N PHE A 182 1.34 -7.66 15.40
CA PHE A 182 0.75 -8.67 14.53
C PHE A 182 1.68 -9.02 13.37
N LEU A 183 2.44 -8.07 12.84
CA LEU A 183 3.51 -8.37 11.91
C LEU A 183 4.55 -9.28 12.58
N TYR A 184 4.99 -9.02 13.82
CA TYR A 184 5.99 -9.83 14.56
C TYR A 184 5.50 -11.23 14.97
N ASP A 185 4.26 -11.31 15.41
CA ASP A 185 3.65 -12.49 16.04
C ASP A 185 2.83 -13.32 15.03
N GLY A 186 2.33 -12.68 13.97
CA GLY A 186 1.48 -13.24 12.93
C GLY A 186 2.17 -13.26 11.58
N CYS A 187 2.18 -14.44 10.95
CA CYS A 187 2.89 -14.72 9.68
C CYS A 187 4.42 -14.84 9.79
N GLY A 188 4.92 -15.65 10.73
CA GLY A 188 6.23 -16.33 10.61
C GLY A 188 7.36 -15.47 10.01
N LEU A 189 7.58 -14.27 10.59
CA LEU A 189 8.39 -13.17 10.07
C LEU A 189 9.80 -13.48 9.62
N ALA A 190 10.30 -14.64 9.98
CA ALA A 190 11.52 -15.13 9.40
C ALA A 190 11.39 -15.35 7.88
N SER A 191 10.34 -14.85 7.17
CA SER A 191 9.96 -15.40 5.88
C SER A 191 9.46 -14.56 4.68
N LEU A 192 9.37 -13.23 4.70
CA LEU A 192 8.74 -12.50 3.58
C LEU A 192 9.64 -11.39 3.04
N GLU A 193 9.85 -11.32 1.72
CA GLU A 193 10.51 -10.18 1.05
C GLU A 193 9.64 -8.92 1.04
N LEU A 194 8.33 -9.09 1.22
CA LEU A 194 7.37 -8.00 1.36
C LEU A 194 6.22 -8.47 2.25
N ALA A 195 5.80 -7.64 3.20
CA ALA A 195 4.58 -7.85 3.95
C ALA A 195 3.76 -6.56 4.02
N GLN A 196 2.45 -6.72 4.10
CA GLN A 196 1.52 -5.61 4.26
C GLN A 196 0.43 -6.00 5.25
N ILE A 197 0.49 -5.42 6.46
CA ILE A 197 -0.51 -5.64 7.50
C ILE A 197 -1.44 -4.45 7.53
N TYR A 198 -2.70 -4.70 7.18
CA TYR A 198 -3.79 -3.75 7.29
C TYR A 198 -4.51 -3.97 8.62
N TYR A 199 -4.49 -2.95 9.46
CA TYR A 199 -5.43 -2.81 10.56
C TYR A 199 -6.51 -1.81 10.15
N PRO A 200 -7.72 -1.84 10.76
CA PRO A 200 -8.85 -1.01 10.33
C PRO A 200 -8.56 0.48 10.16
N LYS A 201 -7.52 1.00 10.83
CA LYS A 201 -7.16 2.43 10.84
C LYS A 201 -5.67 2.69 10.63
N CYS A 202 -4.87 1.66 10.35
CA CYS A 202 -3.44 1.83 10.13
C CYS A 202 -2.82 0.70 9.30
N LEU A 203 -1.62 0.96 8.78
CA LEU A 203 -0.91 0.13 7.85
C LEU A 203 0.55 0.04 8.31
N VAL A 204 1.10 -1.17 8.27
CA VAL A 204 2.54 -1.43 8.32
C VAL A 204 2.91 -2.24 7.09
N ASN A 205 3.82 -1.71 6.28
CA ASN A 205 4.31 -2.35 5.06
C ASN A 205 5.84 -2.32 5.04
N TYR A 206 6.45 -3.39 4.55
CA TYR A 206 7.87 -3.37 4.21
C TYR A 206 8.15 -4.12 2.92
N LYS A 207 9.27 -3.77 2.29
CA LYS A 207 9.85 -4.43 1.12
C LYS A 207 11.36 -4.52 1.29
N ILE A 208 11.92 -5.68 1.00
CA ILE A 208 13.35 -5.92 0.91
C ILE A 208 13.71 -6.13 -0.57
N SER A 209 14.85 -5.62 -0.99
CA SER A 209 15.37 -5.84 -2.35
C SER A 209 16.87 -6.08 -2.28
N ALA A 210 17.33 -7.18 -2.90
CA ALA A 210 18.77 -7.47 -2.96
C ALA A 210 19.49 -6.33 -3.70
N SER A 211 20.55 -5.80 -3.08
CA SER A 211 21.40 -4.80 -3.74
C SER A 211 22.44 -5.54 -4.58
N GLN A 212 22.70 -5.06 -5.81
CA GLN A 212 23.71 -5.68 -6.67
C GLN A 212 25.10 -5.48 -6.05
N SER A 213 25.65 -6.51 -5.41
CA SER A 213 27.07 -6.48 -5.04
C SER A 213 27.90 -6.41 -6.32
N LEU A 214 28.69 -5.36 -6.49
CA LEU A 214 29.81 -5.36 -7.42
C LEU A 214 30.61 -6.65 -7.19
N ARG A 215 30.68 -7.52 -8.22
CA ARG A 215 31.58 -8.66 -8.20
C ARG A 215 32.97 -8.13 -7.88
N VAL A 216 33.53 -8.56 -6.75
CA VAL A 216 34.96 -8.40 -6.49
C VAL A 216 35.67 -9.18 -7.58
N ILE A 217 36.12 -8.47 -8.62
CA ILE A 217 37.12 -8.98 -9.54
C ILE A 217 38.43 -8.87 -8.76
N ASN A 218 38.75 -9.91 -7.99
CA ASN A 218 40.10 -10.06 -7.46
C ASN A 218 41.02 -10.23 -8.68
N GLY A 219 41.83 -9.19 -8.95
CA GLY A 219 43.00 -9.25 -9.83
C GLY A 219 44.23 -9.63 -9.03
#